data_AF-A0A7W1ANA7-F1
#
_entry.id   AF-A0A7W1ANA7-F1
#
_cell.length_a   1.000
_cell.length_b   1.000
_cell.length_c   1.000
_cell.angle_alpha   90.00
_cell.angle_beta   90.00
_cell.angle_gamma   90.00
#
_symmetry.space_group_name_H-M   'P 1'
#
loop_
_entity.id
_entity.type
_entity.pdbx_description
1 polymer ?
#
loop_
_entity_poly.entity_id
_entity_poly.type
_entity_poly.pdbx_seq_one_letter_code
_entity_poly.pdbx_strand_id
1 'polypeptide(L)' 'IVDEFHVIRHVLNLETVNTYEGTHDVHALILGRAQTGISAFV' A
#
# COMPACT_ATOMS: atom_id res chain seq x y z
N ILE A 1 22.61 -14.37 -7.64
CA ILE A 1 22.30 -13.80 -6.30
C ILE A 1 20.79 -13.66 -6.10
N VAL A 2 20.05 -12.96 -6.97
CA VAL A 2 18.59 -12.74 -6.78
C VAL A 2 17.71 -13.93 -7.22
N ASP A 3 18.17 -14.75 -8.18
CA ASP A 3 17.39 -15.88 -8.70
C ASP A 3 17.31 -17.11 -7.78
N GLU A 4 18.20 -17.26 -6.79
CA GLU A 4 18.16 -18.40 -5.86
C GLU A 4 17.19 -18.19 -4.68
N PHE A 5 16.73 -16.95 -4.47
CA PHE A 5 15.88 -16.59 -3.32
C PHE A 5 14.60 -15.92 -3.80
N HIS A 6 13.66 -16.72 -4.28
CA HIS A 6 12.40 -16.22 -4.83
C HIS A 6 11.54 -15.44 -3.83
N VAL A 7 11.55 -15.82 -2.54
CA VAL A 7 10.76 -15.13 -1.50
C VAL A 7 11.24 -13.69 -1.31
N ILE A 8 12.55 -13.47 -1.15
CA ILE A 8 13.06 -12.10 -0.94
C ILE A 8 12.90 -11.25 -2.21
N ARG A 9 13.01 -11.85 -3.40
CA ARG A 9 12.67 -11.17 -4.66
C ARG A 9 11.21 -10.70 -4.69
N HIS A 10 10.27 -11.55 -4.26
CA HIS A 10 8.85 -11.16 -4.19
C HIS A 10 8.58 -10.09 -3.15
N VAL A 11 9.22 -10.14 -1.98
CA VAL A 11 9.10 -9.09 -0.95
C VAL A 11 9.56 -7.74 -1.50
N LEU A 12 10.71 -7.67 -2.18
CA LEU A 12 11.21 -6.43 -2.78
C LEU A 12 10.30 -5.89 -3.89
N ASN A 13 9.69 -6.78 -4.68
CA ASN A 13 8.70 -6.38 -5.68
C ASN A 13 7.42 -5.83 -5.03
N LEU A 14 6.93 -6.48 -3.97
CA LEU A 14 5.73 -6.04 -3.25
C LEU A 14 5.94 -4.73 -2.51
N GLU A 15 7.14 -4.47 -1.98
CA GLU A 15 7.48 -3.18 -1.37
C GLU A 15 7.42 -2.04 -2.39
N THR A 16 7.90 -2.30 -3.61
CA THR A 16 7.80 -1.34 -4.72
C THR A 16 6.33 -1.07 -5.07
N VAL A 17 5.49 -2.11 -5.13
CA VAL A 17 4.04 -1.95 -5.38
C VAL A 17 3.37 -1.15 -4.26
N ASN A 18 3.71 -1.42 -3.00
CA ASN A 18 3.12 -0.77 -1.84
C ASN A 18 3.47 0.73 -1.76
N THR A 19 4.68 1.12 -2.16
CA THR A 19 5.18 2.50 -2.05
C THR A 19 4.95 3.33 -3.32
N TYR A 20 4.95 2.71 -4.51
CA TYR A 20 4.79 3.42 -5.77
C TYR A 20 3.40 4.04 -5.93
N GLU A 21 2.35 3.34 -5.46
CA GLU A 21 1.00 3.89 -5.53
C GLU A 21 0.65 4.80 -4.36
N GLY A 22 1.33 4.72 -3.21
CA GLY A 22 1.06 5.59 -2.05
C GLY A 22 -0.41 5.64 -1.61
N THR A 23 -1.23 4.68 -2.08
CA THR A 23 -2.69 4.66 -1.97
C THR A 23 -3.14 4.06 -0.65
N HIS A 24 -2.23 3.49 0.15
CA HIS A 24 -2.58 2.85 1.42
C HIS A 24 -3.32 3.82 2.34
N ASP A 25 -2.77 5.02 2.52
CA ASP A 25 -3.38 6.06 3.37
C ASP A 25 -4.65 6.62 2.74
N VAL A 26 -4.67 6.80 1.41
CA VAL A 26 -5.86 7.27 0.67
C VAL A 26 -7.02 6.28 0.81
N HIS A 27 -6.77 4.97 0.67
CA HIS A 27 -7.78 3.93 0.86
C HIS A 27 -8.30 3.90 2.30
N ALA A 28 -7.43 4.08 3.30
CA ALA A 28 -7.85 4.19 4.69
C ALA A 28 -8.76 5.41 4.92
N LEU A 29 -8.44 6.56 4.33
CA LEU A 29 -9.26 7.77 4.42
C LEU A 29 -10.62 7.63 3.70
N ILE A 30 -10.68 6.93 2.57
CA ILE A 30 -11.93 6.60 1.88
C ILE A 30 -12.83 5.72 2.76
N LEU A 31 -12.27 4.66 3.35
CA LEU A 31 -12.99 3.78 4.26
C LEU A 31 -13.45 4.52 5.53
N GLY A 32 -12.58 5.36 6.10
CA GLY A 32 -12.90 6.20 7.26
C GLY A 32 -14.06 7.16 6.98
N ARG A 33 -14.08 7.80 5.82
CA ARG A 33 -15.21 8.64 5.39
C ARG A 33 -16.48 7.82 5.19
N ALA A 34 -16.41 6.61 4.65
CA ALA A 34 -17.58 5.75 4.46
C ALA A 34 -18.22 5.32 5.79
N GLN A 35 -17.42 5.13 6.85
CA GLN A 35 -17.91 4.76 8.18
C GLN A 35 -18.39 5.95 9.00
N THR A 36 -17.67 7.07 8.96
CA THR A 36 -17.90 8.22 9.86
C THR A 36 -18.69 9.36 9.22
N GLY A 37 -18.78 9.39 7.89
CA GLY A 37 -19.33 10.52 7.14
C GLY A 37 -18.43 11.76 7.11
N ILE A 38 -17.27 11.74 7.79
CA ILE A 38 -16.35 12.88 7.90
C ILE A 38 -15.17 12.66 6.94
N SER A 39 -14.88 13.68 6.13
CA SER A 39 -13.71 13.69 5.24
C SER A 39 -12.46 14.08 6.01
N ALA A 40 -11.38 13.30 5.86
CA ALA A 40 -10.08 13.55 6.48
C ALA A 40 -8.92 13.67 5.46
N PHE A 41 -9.24 13.95 4.19
CA PHE A 41 -8.24 14.38 3.20
C PHE A 41 -7.74 15.79 3.56
N VAL A 42 -6.42 16.00 3.54
CA VAL A 42 -5.75 17.31 3.75
C VAL A 42 -5.10 17.74 2.44
#